data_AF-A0A6P1BNV4-F1
#
_entry.id   AF-A0A6P1BNV4-F1
#
_cell.length_a   1.000
_cell.length_b   1.000
_cell.length_c   1.000
_cell.angle_alpha   90.00
_cell.angle_beta   90.00
_cell.angle_gamma   90.00
#
_symmetry.space_group_name_H-M   'P 1'
#
loop_
_entity.id
_entity.type
_entity.pdbx_description
1 polymer ?
#
loop_
_entity_poly.entity_id
_entity_poly.type
_entity_poly.pdbx_seq_one_letter_code
_entity_poly.pdbx_strand_id
1 'polypeptide(L)' 'MGRHSQSHIDDNLNAERARIIEELKNAQPGPHRDLLERKLRQLETASHVDGWLTSPGLQPPEE' A
#
# COMPACT_ATOMS: atom_id res chain seq x y z
N MET A 1 -20.88 -5.44 16.56
CA MET A 1 -19.75 -4.61 17.02
C MET A 1 -18.70 -4.61 15.92
N GLY A 2 -18.71 -3.56 15.09
CA GLY A 2 -18.08 -3.50 13.78
C GLY A 2 -16.56 -3.49 13.81
N ARG A 3 -15.98 -4.03 12.73
CA ARG A 3 -14.56 -4.23 12.44
C ARG A 3 -13.74 -2.93 12.56
N HIS A 4 -13.01 -2.75 13.66
CA HIS A 4 -11.96 -1.73 13.80
C HIS A 4 -10.59 -2.23 13.31
N SER A 5 -10.52 -2.81 12.11
CA SER A 5 -9.25 -3.13 11.44
C SER A 5 -8.85 -2.10 10.37
N GLN A 6 -9.60 -1.00 10.26
CA GLN A 6 -9.56 -0.03 9.16
C GLN A 6 -8.41 1.00 9.25
N SER A 7 -7.31 0.70 9.94
CA SER A 7 -6.12 1.57 9.94
C SER A 7 -4.79 0.83 9.85
N HIS A 8 -4.75 -0.47 10.17
CA HIS A 8 -3.47 -1.16 10.30
C HIS A 8 -2.83 -1.49 8.93
N ILE A 9 -3.62 -1.71 7.88
CA ILE A 9 -3.08 -2.09 6.57
C ILE A 9 -2.42 -0.87 5.90
N ASP A 10 -3.12 0.25 5.82
CA ASP A 10 -2.60 1.48 5.21
C ASP A 10 -1.36 2.01 5.91
N ASP A 11 -1.34 2.03 7.25
CA ASP A 11 -0.18 2.46 8.02
C ASP A 11 1.04 1.58 7.74
N ASN A 12 0.84 0.25 7.62
CA ASN A 12 1.91 -0.68 7.29
C ASN A 12 2.39 -0.53 5.84
N LEU A 13 1.48 -0.32 4.89
CA LEU A 13 1.83 -0.07 3.48
C LEU A 13 2.62 1.23 3.33
N ASN A 14 2.23 2.29 4.06
CA ASN A 14 2.92 3.58 4.08
C ASN A 14 4.31 3.46 4.70
N ALA A 15 4.44 2.76 5.83
CA ALA A 15 5.71 2.52 6.48
C ALA A 15 6.67 1.74 5.57
N GLU A 16 6.18 0.70 4.88
CA GLU A 16 6.99 -0.08 3.95
C GLU A 16 7.39 0.73 2.71
N ARG A 17 6.48 1.56 2.19
CA ARG A 17 6.76 2.48 1.08
C ARG A 17 7.90 3.43 1.42
N ALA A 18 7.87 4.03 2.61
CA ALA A 18 8.93 4.93 3.08
C ALA A 18 10.29 4.22 3.15
N ARG A 19 10.33 2.98 3.67
CA ARG A 19 11.56 2.17 3.74
C ARG A 19 12.15 1.90 2.35
N ILE A 20 11.32 1.50 1.40
CA ILE A 20 11.77 1.22 0.02
C ILE A 20 12.29 2.47 -0.67
N ILE A 21 11.66 3.63 -0.44
CA ILE A 21 12.15 4.91 -0.99
C ILE A 21 13.55 5.24 -0.45
N GLU A 22 13.80 5.05 0.86
CA GLU A 22 15.13 5.26 1.42
C GLU A 22 16.17 4.27 0.87
N GLU A 23 15.79 3.01 0.66
CA GLU A 23 16.67 1.99 0.07
C GLU A 23 17.01 2.33 -1.39
N LEU A 24 16.04 2.79 -2.18
CA LEU A 24 16.22 3.22 -3.57
C LEU A 24 17.16 4.41 -3.74
N LYS A 25 17.30 5.29 -2.75
CA LYS A 25 18.26 6.41 -2.81
C LYS A 25 19.71 5.91 -2.87
N ASN A 26 19.99 4.76 -2.27
CA ASN A 26 21.33 4.19 -2.16
C ASN A 26 21.56 3.02 -3.14
N ALA A 27 20.48 2.46 -3.72
CA ALA A 27 20.54 1.33 -4.64
C ALA A 27 21.12 1.74 -6.01
N GLN A 28 22.22 1.08 -6.38
CA GLN A 28 22.81 1.18 -7.72
C GLN A 28 21.90 0.53 -8.77
N PRO A 29 21.97 0.97 -10.05
CA PRO A 29 21.26 0.32 -11.14
C PRO A 29 21.55 -1.19 -11.19
N GLY A 30 20.50 -1.99 -11.34
CA GLY A 30 20.62 -3.44 -11.42
C GLY A 30 19.42 -4.17 -10.79
N PRO A 31 19.47 -5.51 -10.77
CA PRO A 31 18.31 -6.34 -10.44
C PRO A 31 17.69 -6.04 -9.07
N HIS A 32 18.51 -5.68 -8.09
CA HIS A 32 18.03 -5.31 -6.75
C HIS A 32 17.20 -4.02 -6.77
N ARG A 33 17.68 -2.99 -7.47
CA ARG A 33 16.93 -1.74 -7.66
C ARG A 33 15.63 -1.99 -8.42
N ASP A 34 15.66 -2.80 -9.48
CA ASP A 34 14.48 -3.13 -10.27
C ASP A 34 13.40 -3.82 -9.43
N LEU A 35 13.81 -4.70 -8.49
CA LEU A 35 12.91 -5.36 -7.55
C LEU A 35 12.28 -4.35 -6.58
N LEU A 36 13.05 -3.42 -6.05
CA LEU A 36 12.55 -2.36 -5.17
C LEU A 36 11.55 -1.46 -5.90
N GLU A 37 11.86 -1.03 -7.12
CA GLU A 37 10.95 -0.23 -7.95
C GLU A 37 9.66 -1.00 -8.28
N ARG A 38 9.75 -2.31 -8.54
CA ARG A 38 8.57 -3.15 -8.74
C ARG A 38 7.71 -3.23 -7.48
N LYS A 39 8.33 -3.44 -6.32
CA LYS A 39 7.63 -3.51 -5.03
C LYS A 39 6.95 -2.18 -4.68
N LEU A 40 7.59 -1.05 -4.98
CA LEU A 40 7.01 0.28 -4.80
C LEU A 40 5.70 0.45 -5.59
N ARG A 41 5.67 0.05 -6.86
CA ARG A 41 4.45 0.09 -7.70
C ARG A 41 3.33 -0.82 -7.16
N GLN A 42 3.70 -1.97 -6.59
CA GLN A 42 2.73 -2.89 -5.98
C GLN A 42 2.08 -2.28 -4.74
N LEU A 43 2.87 -1.62 -3.88
CA LEU A 43 2.35 -0.94 -2.69
C LEU A 43 1.40 0.20 -3.07
N GLU A 44 1.73 1.00 -4.09
CA GLU A 44 0.83 2.05 -4.61
C GLU A 44 -0.51 1.49 -5.09
N THR A 45 -0.48 0.33 -5.75
CA THR A 45 -1.69 -0.36 -6.19
C THR A 45 -2.50 -0.85 -4.98
N ALA A 46 -1.85 -1.44 -3.98
CA ALA A 46 -2.50 -1.96 -2.78
C ALA A 46 -3.21 -0.85 -1.98
N SER A 47 -2.58 0.31 -1.79
CA SER A 47 -3.21 1.47 -1.15
C SER A 47 -4.44 1.98 -1.90
N HIS A 48 -4.48 1.82 -3.23
CA HIS A 48 -5.64 2.21 -4.03
C HIS A 48 -6.82 1.24 -3.86
N VAL A 49 -6.54 -0.05 -3.66
CA VAL A 49 -7.56 -1.08 -3.45
C VAL A 49 -8.28 -0.88 -2.11
N ASP A 50 -7.58 -0.46 -1.05
CA ASP A 50 -8.23 -0.13 0.22
C ASP A 50 -9.24 1.02 0.06
N GLY A 51 -8.88 2.05 -0.71
CA GLY A 51 -9.78 3.14 -1.10
C GLY A 51 -11.04 2.67 -1.85
N TRP A 52 -10.95 1.61 -2.66
CA TRP A 52 -12.13 1.02 -3.31
C TRP A 52 -12.99 0.25 -2.32
N LEU A 53 -12.38 -0.57 -1.48
CA LEU A 53 -13.10 -1.37 -0.47
C LEU A 53 -13.87 -0.48 0.51
N THR A 54 -13.39 0.73 0.78
CA THR A 54 -14.04 1.70 1.67
C THR A 54 -15.03 2.63 0.95
N SER A 55 -15.18 2.50 -0.37
CA SER A 55 -16.08 3.36 -1.16
C SER A 55 -17.56 3.05 -0.92
N PRO A 56 -18.45 4.07 -0.88
CA PRO A 56 -19.88 3.87 -0.59
C PRO A 56 -20.58 2.90 -1.56
N GLY A 57 -20.15 2.85 -2.82
CA GLY A 57 -20.74 1.98 -3.85
C GLY A 57 -20.35 0.50 -3.71
N LEU A 58 -19.34 0.17 -2.90
CA LEU A 58 -18.91 -1.20 -2.61
C LEU A 58 -19.24 -1.63 -1.17
N GLN A 59 -19.77 -0.73 -0.35
CA GLN A 59 -20.30 -1.07 0.96
C GLN A 59 -21.70 -1.69 0.81
N PRO A 60 -22.07 -2.66 1.67
CA PRO A 60 -23.43 -3.18 1.70
C PRO A 60 -24.42 -2.04 2.01
N PRO A 61 -25.64 -2.06 1.44
CA PRO A 61 -26.66 -1.07 1.77
C PRO A 61 -26.98 -1.12 3.27
N GLU A 62 -27.18 0.06 3.86
CA GLU A 62 -27.68 0.18 5.24
C GLU A 62 -29.16 -0.22 5.28
N GLU A 63 -29.55 -1.03 6.27
CA GLU A 63 -30.94 -1.43 6.53
C GLU A 63 -31.77 -0.32 7.18
#